data_AF-A0AAN8EV76-F1
#
_entry.id   AF-A0AAN8EV76-F1
#
_cell.length_a   1.000
_cell.length_b   1.000
_cell.length_c   1.000
_cell.angle_alpha   90.00
_cell.angle_beta   90.00
_cell.angle_gamma   90.00
#
_symmetry.space_group_name_H-M   'P 1'
#
loop_
_entity.id
_entity.type
_entity.pdbx_description
1 polymer ?
#
loop_
_entity_poly.entity_id
_entity_poly.type
_entity_poly.pdbx_seq_one_letter_code
_entity_poly.pdbx_strand_id
1 'polypeptide(L)'
;MSSGFVTSEELEEQRKKRQEEWERVRKPEDPVQAPEPEVCNKSLYEQLRDNKEAKQAEIDEAKKFKNMLRGIDEDESDFLARVNELKSAELRKAKKEEEEAIREAALARSKQNLVEPLSVSQLKVLPKDDKPQKSKQAALLSTAIKRKSDSASSDSEDEEDPYIPVLQTTRPQKKDESLKLLRDESVNKMFRPRILDLACGKGGDLRKWKIANVDSVVMADVAQVSLNQAKERYDEMAQRERNGLFPVEFVHADCSKESLKAKMVGVPEFDLVSCQFALHYSFIDEESARTFLRNATETLRPGGFFIGTLPDADRIVWSARENDGEFRNEVCSVRYENKEELAQPPLFGAMFHFTLDSQVNCPEFLAYFPLVEQ
;
A
#
# COMPACT_ATOMS: atom_id res chain seq x y z
N MET A 1 14.56 46.51 10.46
CA MET A 1 14.54 46.36 11.92
C MET A 1 13.37 47.17 12.44
N SER A 2 12.22 46.54 12.73
CA SER A 2 11.14 47.25 13.41
C SER A 2 11.60 47.50 14.85
N SER A 3 11.53 48.75 15.28
CA SER A 3 11.81 49.12 16.67
C SER A 3 10.85 48.35 17.56
N GLY A 4 11.34 47.53 18.49
CA GLY A 4 10.52 46.73 19.42
C GLY A 4 9.75 47.56 20.45
N PHE A 5 9.33 48.78 20.08
CA PHE A 5 8.50 49.65 20.88
C PHE A 5 7.05 49.42 20.46
N VAL A 6 6.24 48.94 21.41
CA VAL A 6 4.79 48.82 21.24
C VAL A 6 4.19 50.22 21.40
N THR A 7 3.37 50.64 20.44
CA THR A 7 2.67 51.92 20.52
C THR A 7 1.52 51.88 21.52
N SER A 8 1.08 53.03 22.05
CA SER A 8 -0.07 53.08 22.96
C SER A 8 -1.34 52.53 22.31
N GLU A 9 -1.51 52.77 21.01
CA GLU A 9 -2.65 52.28 20.22
C GLU A 9 -2.65 50.74 20.12
N GLU A 10 -1.48 50.12 19.89
CA GLU A 10 -1.36 48.65 19.87
C GLU A 10 -1.66 48.02 21.23
N LEU A 11 -1.28 48.67 22.33
CA LEU A 11 -1.62 48.20 23.68
C LEU A 11 -3.12 48.29 23.97
N GLU A 12 -3.79 49.33 23.51
CA GLU A 12 -5.24 49.49 23.64
C GLU A 12 -5.99 48.48 22.80
N GLU A 13 -5.54 48.21 21.57
CA GLU A 13 -6.14 47.20 20.70
C GLU A 13 -5.99 45.78 21.30
N GLN A 14 -4.84 45.46 21.88
CA GLN A 14 -4.62 44.20 22.59
C GLN A 14 -5.49 44.07 23.85
N ARG A 15 -5.66 45.15 24.62
CA ARG A 15 -6.57 45.19 25.78
C ARG A 15 -8.02 44.96 25.35
N LYS A 16 -8.43 45.54 24.22
CA LYS A 16 -9.78 45.36 23.67
C LYS A 16 -10.03 43.92 23.20
N LYS A 17 -9.11 43.33 22.43
CA LYS A 17 -9.22 41.92 22.00
C LYS A 17 -9.28 40.96 23.19
N ARG A 18 -8.49 41.22 24.23
CA ARG A 18 -8.52 40.44 25.48
C ARG A 18 -9.85 40.55 26.21
N GLN A 19 -10.42 41.76 26.26
CA GLN A 19 -11.73 41.99 26.87
C GLN A 19 -12.84 41.23 26.11
N GLU A 20 -12.80 41.24 24.78
CA GLU A 20 -13.74 40.49 23.94
C GLU A 20 -13.62 38.97 24.15
N GLU A 21 -12.39 38.44 24.24
CA GLU A 21 -12.15 37.03 24.55
C GLU A 21 -12.59 36.65 25.97
N TRP A 22 -12.40 37.55 26.93
CA TRP A 22 -12.85 37.36 28.31
C TRP A 22 -14.37 37.31 28.38
N GLU A 23 -15.07 38.26 27.76
CA GLU A 23 -16.54 38.30 27.70
C GLU A 23 -17.13 37.03 27.07
N ARG A 24 -16.43 36.42 26.12
CA ARG A 24 -16.83 35.14 25.51
C ARG A 24 -16.80 33.96 26.48
N VAL A 25 -15.91 33.97 27.47
CA VAL A 25 -15.66 32.84 28.38
C VAL A 25 -16.10 33.14 29.83
N ARG A 26 -16.52 34.38 30.11
CA ARG A 26 -16.89 34.89 31.44
C ARG A 26 -18.13 34.21 32.01
N LYS A 27 -18.07 33.79 33.28
CA LYS A 27 -19.23 33.29 34.04
C LYS A 27 -19.91 34.43 34.82
N PRO A 28 -21.16 34.27 35.29
CA PRO A 28 -21.90 35.33 35.99
C PRO A 28 -21.18 35.85 37.26
N GLU A 29 -20.36 35.03 37.92
CA GLU A 29 -19.61 35.42 39.12
C GLU A 29 -18.25 36.10 38.84
N ASP A 30 -17.79 36.11 37.58
CA ASP A 30 -16.47 36.61 37.21
C ASP A 30 -16.43 38.14 36.98
N PRO A 31 -15.29 38.80 37.25
CA PRO A 31 -15.14 40.25 37.11
C PRO A 31 -15.44 40.72 35.68
N VAL A 32 -16.12 41.87 35.59
CA VAL A 32 -16.58 42.46 34.31
C VAL A 32 -15.41 42.85 33.41
N GLN A 33 -14.28 43.25 33.99
CA GLN A 33 -13.06 43.55 33.23
C GLN A 33 -12.09 42.37 33.24
N ALA A 34 -11.48 42.10 32.09
CA ALA A 34 -10.46 41.06 31.94
C ALA A 34 -9.27 41.36 32.88
N PRO A 35 -8.85 40.43 33.74
CA PRO A 35 -7.72 40.64 34.62
C PRO A 35 -6.46 40.97 33.81
N GLU A 36 -5.67 41.95 34.28
CA GLU A 36 -4.40 42.28 33.64
C GLU A 36 -3.41 41.10 33.80
N PRO A 37 -2.63 40.76 32.76
CA PRO A 37 -1.67 39.67 32.85
C PRO A 37 -0.65 39.97 33.95
N GLU A 38 -0.40 38.98 34.80
CA GLU A 38 0.62 39.12 35.84
C GLU A 38 1.97 39.44 35.20
N VAL A 39 2.55 40.58 35.58
CA VAL A 39 3.88 40.96 35.13
C VAL A 39 4.87 39.95 35.69
N CYS A 40 5.58 39.24 34.81
CA CYS A 40 6.56 38.25 35.21
C CYS A 40 7.68 38.92 36.02
N ASN A 41 7.67 38.73 37.33
CA ASN A 41 8.66 39.29 38.26
C ASN A 41 10.02 38.56 38.22
N LYS A 42 10.17 37.56 37.33
CA LYS A 42 11.44 36.85 37.16
C LYS A 42 12.44 37.78 36.49
N SER A 43 13.68 37.75 36.97
CA SER A 43 14.77 38.49 36.33
C SER A 43 14.99 37.98 34.90
N LEU A 44 15.47 38.85 34.01
CA LEU A 44 15.82 38.46 32.63
C LEU A 44 16.81 37.27 32.62
N TYR A 45 17.70 37.22 33.61
CA TYR A 45 18.63 36.12 33.79
C TYR A 45 17.92 34.77 34.04
N GLU A 46 16.90 34.76 34.90
CA GLU A 46 16.11 33.56 35.17
C GLU A 46 15.29 33.14 33.95
N GLN A 47 14.70 34.09 33.22
CA GLN A 47 13.98 33.78 31.98
C GLN A 47 14.90 33.18 30.91
N LEU A 48 16.10 33.73 30.72
CA LEU A 48 17.09 33.20 29.77
C LEU A 48 17.61 31.83 30.19
N ARG A 49 17.79 31.59 31.49
CA ARG A 49 18.17 30.28 32.03
C ARG A 49 17.07 29.25 31.79
N ASP A 50 15.83 29.56 32.16
CA ASP A 50 14.66 28.69 31.98
C ASP A 50 14.49 28.33 30.48
N ASN A 51 14.66 29.29 29.57
CA ASN A 51 14.60 29.06 28.12
C ASN A 51 15.73 28.15 27.61
N LYS A 52 16.95 28.30 28.15
CA LYS A 52 18.09 27.46 27.77
C LYS A 52 17.93 26.04 28.28
N GLU A 53 17.45 25.88 29.51
CA GLU A 53 17.18 24.58 30.13
C GLU A 53 16.03 23.85 29.43
N ALA A 54 14.94 24.55 29.10
CA ALA A 54 13.84 23.98 28.32
C ALA A 54 14.31 23.46 26.95
N LYS A 55 15.07 24.28 26.21
CA LYS A 55 15.63 23.89 24.91
C LYS A 55 16.61 22.71 25.03
N GLN A 56 17.40 22.65 26.10
CA GLN A 56 18.31 21.54 26.35
C GLN A 56 17.56 20.26 26.69
N ALA A 57 16.51 20.34 27.51
CA ALA A 57 15.64 19.22 27.84
C ALA A 57 14.94 18.64 26.61
N GLU A 58 14.42 19.49 25.71
CA GLU A 58 13.84 19.05 24.43
C GLU A 58 14.85 18.30 23.56
N ILE A 59 16.09 18.79 23.47
CA ILE A 59 17.17 18.13 22.73
C ILE A 59 17.49 16.76 23.34
N ASP A 60 17.52 16.67 24.67
CA ASP A 60 17.85 15.45 25.38
C ASP A 60 16.71 14.41 25.32
N GLU A 61 15.45 14.85 25.33
CA GLU A 61 14.29 13.99 25.05
C GLU A 61 14.28 13.47 23.61
N ALA A 62 14.57 14.31 22.62
CA ALA A 62 14.67 13.89 21.23
C ALA A 62 15.80 12.86 21.02
N LYS A 63 16.94 13.04 21.69
CA LYS A 63 18.04 12.05 21.67
C LYS A 63 17.66 10.75 22.37
N LYS A 64 16.94 10.83 23.50
CA LYS A 64 16.45 9.65 24.22
C LYS A 64 15.45 8.85 23.38
N PHE A 65 14.58 9.53 22.63
CA PHE A 65 13.65 8.91 21.69
C PHE A 65 14.39 8.22 20.53
N LYS A 66 15.41 8.88 19.98
CA LYS A 66 16.30 8.30 18.94
C LYS A 66 17.06 7.06 19.43
N ASN A 67 17.47 7.03 20.70
CA ASN A 67 18.19 5.90 21.28
C ASN A 67 17.27 4.73 21.70
N MET A 68 15.97 4.95 21.89
CA MET A 68 14.99 3.88 22.10
C MET A 68 14.62 3.17 20.81
N LEU A 69 14.58 3.88 19.68
CA LEU A 69 14.41 3.30 18.35
C LEU A 69 15.78 2.82 17.81
N ARG A 70 16.34 1.77 18.42
CA ARG A 70 17.51 1.09 17.85
C ARG A 70 17.05 0.30 16.62
N GLY A 71 17.58 0.63 15.45
CA GLY A 71 17.41 -0.20 14.27
C GLY A 71 18.06 -1.57 14.50
N ILE A 72 17.45 -2.61 13.95
CA ILE A 72 18.05 -3.96 13.88
C ILE A 72 19.39 -3.81 13.17
N ASP A 73 20.47 -4.26 13.82
CA ASP A 73 21.81 -4.20 13.24
C ASP A 73 22.00 -5.26 12.13
N GLU A 74 23.08 -5.15 11.38
CA GLU A 74 23.36 -6.03 10.23
C GLU A 74 23.47 -7.50 10.67
N ASP A 75 24.09 -7.74 11.83
CA ASP A 75 24.24 -9.06 12.44
C ASP A 75 22.89 -9.64 12.91
N GLU A 76 22.01 -8.83 13.51
CA GLU A 76 20.66 -9.25 13.90
C GLU A 76 19.76 -9.49 12.68
N SER A 77 19.90 -8.70 11.62
CA SER A 77 19.17 -8.89 10.35
C SER A 77 19.56 -10.23 9.70
N ASP A 78 20.85 -10.53 9.64
CA ASP A 78 21.38 -11.79 9.09
C ASP A 78 20.97 -12.99 9.96
N PHE A 79 20.97 -12.82 11.28
CA PHE A 79 20.45 -13.83 12.19
C PHE A 79 18.96 -14.13 11.95
N LEU A 80 18.13 -13.09 11.82
CA LEU A 80 16.69 -13.24 11.57
C LEU A 80 16.41 -13.88 10.20
N ALA A 81 17.18 -13.52 9.17
CA ALA A 81 17.09 -14.16 7.85
C ALA A 81 17.40 -15.66 7.95
N ARG A 82 18.48 -16.03 8.65
CA ARG A 82 18.87 -17.43 8.85
C ARG A 82 17.85 -18.23 9.68
N VAL A 83 17.26 -17.62 10.70
CA VAL A 83 16.18 -18.25 11.50
C VAL A 83 14.95 -18.50 10.64
N ASN A 84 14.60 -17.56 9.76
CA ASN A 84 13.46 -17.70 8.85
C ASN A 84 13.71 -18.80 7.81
N GLU A 85 14.92 -18.88 7.25
CA GLU A 85 15.32 -19.96 6.35
C GLU A 85 15.21 -21.33 7.02
N LEU A 86 15.74 -21.48 8.23
CA LEU A 86 15.67 -22.74 9.00
C LEU A 86 14.21 -23.16 9.26
N LYS A 87 13.37 -22.24 9.77
CA LYS A 87 11.95 -22.53 10.00
C LYS A 87 11.22 -22.90 8.70
N SER A 88 11.53 -22.20 7.61
CA SER A 88 10.91 -22.51 6.31
C SER A 88 11.34 -23.87 5.76
N ALA A 89 12.59 -24.28 6.02
CA ALA A 89 13.12 -25.58 5.64
C ALA A 89 12.50 -26.71 6.48
N GLU A 90 12.35 -26.51 7.78
CA GLU A 90 11.64 -27.43 8.68
C GLU A 90 10.19 -27.61 8.26
N LEU A 91 9.50 -26.51 7.95
CA LEU A 91 8.10 -26.54 7.52
C LEU A 91 7.94 -27.22 6.14
N ARG A 92 8.89 -27.03 5.22
CA ARG A 92 8.95 -27.78 3.95
C ARG A 92 9.20 -29.27 4.16
N LYS A 93 10.03 -29.63 5.14
CA LYS A 93 10.30 -31.04 5.46
C LYS A 93 9.07 -31.70 6.08
N ALA A 94 8.44 -31.06 7.06
CA ALA A 94 7.21 -31.52 7.68
C ALA A 94 6.09 -31.70 6.65
N LYS A 95 5.93 -30.75 5.71
CA LYS A 95 4.93 -30.86 4.64
C LYS A 95 5.19 -32.03 3.69
N LYS A 96 6.46 -32.30 3.36
CA LYS A 96 6.82 -33.48 2.54
C LYS A 96 6.52 -34.80 3.26
N GLU A 97 6.86 -34.87 4.55
CA GLU A 97 6.57 -36.04 5.39
C GLU A 97 5.05 -36.28 5.49
N GLU A 98 4.26 -35.23 5.64
CA GLU A 98 2.79 -35.30 5.64
C GLU A 98 2.24 -35.78 4.29
N GLU A 99 2.73 -35.23 3.17
CA GLU A 99 2.32 -35.65 1.82
C GLU A 99 2.68 -37.12 1.54
N GLU A 100 3.84 -37.59 2.00
CA GLU A 100 4.27 -38.98 1.88
C GLU A 100 3.41 -39.92 2.73
N ALA A 101 3.10 -39.55 3.97
CA ALA A 101 2.20 -40.32 4.84
C ALA A 101 0.78 -40.44 4.26
N ILE A 102 0.26 -39.36 3.67
CA ILE A 102 -1.04 -39.36 2.99
C ILE A 102 -1.02 -40.28 1.76
N ARG A 103 0.07 -40.24 0.96
CA ARG A 103 0.23 -41.11 -0.21
C ARG A 103 0.31 -42.59 0.19
N GLU A 104 1.03 -42.92 1.26
CA GLU A 104 1.13 -44.28 1.78
C GLU A 104 -0.23 -44.78 2.29
N ALA A 105 -0.96 -43.96 3.05
CA ALA A 105 -2.31 -44.29 3.53
C ALA A 105 -3.29 -44.53 2.36
N ALA A 106 -3.19 -43.76 1.28
CA ALA A 106 -4.00 -43.95 0.08
C ALA A 106 -3.69 -45.28 -0.64
N LEU A 107 -2.41 -45.66 -0.72
CA LEU A 107 -1.98 -46.95 -1.29
C LEU A 107 -2.42 -48.13 -0.43
N ALA A 108 -2.32 -48.03 0.90
CA ALA A 108 -2.78 -49.05 1.82
C ALA A 108 -4.30 -49.26 1.73
N ARG A 109 -5.08 -48.16 1.64
CA ARG A 109 -6.53 -48.23 1.39
C ARG A 109 -6.86 -48.87 0.05
N SER A 110 -6.12 -48.54 -1.01
CA SER A 110 -6.30 -49.18 -2.33
C SER A 110 -6.02 -50.68 -2.30
N LYS A 111 -4.96 -51.12 -1.57
CA LYS A 111 -4.65 -52.53 -1.37
C LYS A 111 -5.69 -53.27 -0.54
N GLN A 112 -6.25 -52.65 0.49
CA GLN A 112 -7.35 -53.24 1.28
C GLN A 112 -8.62 -53.44 0.42
N ASN A 113 -8.93 -52.49 -0.47
CA ASN A 113 -10.05 -52.62 -1.41
C ASN A 113 -9.87 -53.74 -2.46
N LEU A 114 -8.66 -54.28 -2.63
CA LEU A 114 -8.37 -55.38 -3.57
C LEU A 114 -8.33 -56.77 -2.91
N VAL A 115 -8.32 -56.85 -1.57
CA VAL A 115 -8.19 -58.12 -0.82
C VAL A 115 -9.54 -58.67 -0.33
N GLU A 116 -10.63 -57.92 -0.41
CA GLU A 116 -11.97 -58.47 -0.22
C GLU A 116 -12.61 -58.87 -1.56
N PRO A 117 -12.72 -60.18 -1.88
CA PRO A 117 -13.61 -60.59 -2.95
C PRO A 117 -15.06 -60.38 -2.51
N LEU A 118 -15.78 -59.51 -3.21
CA LEU A 118 -17.23 -59.40 -3.14
C LEU A 118 -17.86 -60.77 -3.45
N SER A 119 -18.30 -61.48 -2.42
CA SER A 119 -19.09 -62.71 -2.57
C SER A 119 -20.48 -62.31 -3.08
N VAL A 120 -20.70 -62.50 -4.38
CA VAL A 120 -22.00 -62.34 -5.05
C VAL A 120 -22.85 -63.56 -4.71
N SER A 121 -23.32 -63.65 -3.47
CA SER A 121 -24.23 -64.71 -3.03
C SER A 121 -24.98 -64.25 -1.79
N GLN A 122 -25.93 -63.32 -1.99
CA GLN A 122 -27.18 -63.14 -1.23
C GLN A 122 -27.77 -61.75 -1.52
N LEU A 123 -28.17 -61.50 -2.78
CA LEU A 123 -29.11 -60.43 -3.08
C LEU A 123 -30.52 -60.93 -2.71
N LYS A 124 -30.99 -60.60 -1.50
CA LYS A 124 -32.40 -60.64 -1.17
C LYS A 124 -32.97 -59.25 -1.40
N VAL A 125 -33.67 -59.07 -2.52
CA VAL A 125 -34.39 -57.83 -2.82
C VAL A 125 -35.56 -57.73 -1.83
N LEU A 126 -35.54 -56.70 -0.98
CA LEU A 126 -36.70 -56.29 -0.19
C LEU A 126 -37.20 -54.93 -0.71
N PRO A 127 -38.52 -54.67 -0.65
CA PRO A 127 -39.14 -53.53 -1.32
C PRO A 127 -38.74 -52.19 -0.70
N LYS A 128 -38.64 -51.16 -1.54
CA LYS A 128 -38.39 -49.76 -1.14
C LYS A 128 -39.60 -49.20 -0.38
N ASP A 129 -39.33 -48.61 0.79
CA ASP A 129 -40.20 -47.60 1.40
C ASP A 129 -39.57 -46.21 1.21
N ASP A 130 -40.33 -45.33 0.55
CA ASP A 130 -39.99 -43.93 0.30
C ASP A 130 -40.05 -43.10 1.59
N LYS A 131 -38.90 -42.86 2.23
CA LYS A 131 -38.66 -41.67 3.06
C LYS A 131 -37.20 -41.22 2.94
N PRO A 132 -36.92 -39.91 2.79
CA PRO A 132 -35.55 -39.41 2.68
C PRO A 132 -34.82 -39.55 4.03
N GLN A 133 -33.83 -40.45 4.09
CA GLN A 133 -32.92 -40.51 5.23
C GLN A 133 -31.90 -39.36 5.15
N LYS A 134 -31.97 -38.44 6.11
CA LYS A 134 -30.95 -37.39 6.30
C LYS A 134 -29.59 -38.05 6.59
N SER A 135 -28.52 -37.56 5.94
CA SER A 135 -27.18 -38.14 6.09
C SER A 135 -26.70 -38.06 7.54
N LYS A 136 -26.05 -39.12 8.02
CA LYS A 136 -25.49 -39.18 9.39
C LYS A 136 -24.44 -38.08 9.64
N GLN A 137 -23.86 -37.51 8.58
CA GLN A 137 -22.95 -36.36 8.65
C GLN A 137 -23.68 -35.05 8.98
N ALA A 138 -24.91 -34.85 8.52
CA ALA A 138 -25.70 -33.66 8.86
C ALA A 138 -26.19 -33.66 10.33
N ALA A 139 -26.33 -34.84 10.95
CA ALA A 139 -26.72 -34.99 12.36
C ALA A 139 -25.57 -34.74 13.36
N LEU A 140 -24.31 -34.84 12.92
CA LEU A 140 -23.13 -34.54 13.74
C LEU A 140 -22.83 -33.03 13.81
N LEU A 141 -23.20 -32.29 12.77
CA LEU A 141 -23.02 -30.84 12.68
C LEU A 141 -24.09 -30.06 13.48
N SER A 142 -25.25 -30.65 13.76
CA SER A 142 -26.33 -30.01 14.53
C SER A 142 -26.09 -29.99 16.05
N THR A 143 -25.22 -30.85 16.58
CA THR A 143 -24.91 -30.91 18.02
C THR A 143 -23.86 -29.88 18.49
N ALA A 144 -23.27 -29.11 17.58
CA ALA A 144 -22.12 -28.24 17.88
C ALA A 144 -22.44 -26.74 17.99
N ILE A 145 -23.71 -26.30 17.92
CA ILE A 145 -24.05 -24.87 18.02
C ILE A 145 -25.12 -24.67 19.10
N LYS A 146 -24.68 -24.16 20.26
CA LYS A 146 -25.54 -23.64 21.32
C LYS A 146 -25.57 -22.11 21.21
N ARG A 147 -26.66 -21.55 20.70
CA ARG A 147 -26.99 -20.13 20.87
C ARG A 147 -28.43 -19.98 21.34
N LYS A 148 -28.57 -19.13 22.35
CA LYS A 148 -29.78 -18.79 23.09
C LYS A 148 -30.61 -17.81 22.24
N SER A 149 -31.93 -18.00 22.26
CA SER A 149 -32.94 -17.28 21.48
C SER A 149 -33.14 -15.83 21.94
N ASP A 150 -33.53 -14.94 21.02
CA ASP A 150 -34.92 -14.43 20.96
C ASP A 150 -35.22 -13.63 19.66
N SER A 151 -36.25 -14.11 18.96
CA SER A 151 -37.22 -13.50 18.02
C SER A 151 -36.98 -12.13 17.36
N ALA A 152 -37.09 -12.05 16.02
CA ALA A 152 -38.37 -11.87 15.28
C ALA A 152 -38.13 -11.74 13.74
N SER A 153 -39.09 -12.30 12.99
CA SER A 153 -39.42 -12.28 11.53
C SER A 153 -38.88 -11.13 10.65
N SER A 154 -38.59 -11.29 9.35
CA SER A 154 -39.52 -11.79 8.31
C SER A 154 -38.82 -12.19 7.00
N ASP A 155 -39.52 -13.04 6.22
CA ASP A 155 -39.19 -13.64 4.93
C ASP A 155 -38.77 -12.69 3.79
N SER A 156 -37.85 -13.15 2.94
CA SER A 156 -37.80 -12.79 1.51
C SER A 156 -37.23 -13.96 0.70
N GLU A 157 -37.91 -14.22 -0.41
CA GLU A 157 -37.64 -15.26 -1.42
C GLU A 157 -36.35 -14.91 -2.21
N ASP A 158 -35.42 -15.84 -2.33
CA ASP A 158 -34.19 -15.69 -3.14
C ASP A 158 -34.44 -16.19 -4.57
N GLU A 159 -34.36 -15.27 -5.54
CA GLU A 159 -34.21 -15.57 -6.97
C GLU A 159 -32.77 -16.01 -7.31
N GLU A 160 -32.68 -16.94 -8.26
CA GLU A 160 -31.43 -17.55 -8.76
C GLU A 160 -30.59 -16.57 -9.61
N ASP A 161 -29.29 -16.47 -9.31
CA ASP A 161 -28.27 -15.76 -10.12
C ASP A 161 -27.68 -16.70 -11.22
N PRO A 162 -27.74 -16.35 -12.51
CA PRO A 162 -27.26 -17.22 -13.59
C PRO A 162 -25.73 -17.21 -13.78
N TYR A 163 -25.18 -18.42 -13.70
CA TYR A 163 -23.80 -18.83 -14.01
C TYR A 163 -23.29 -18.34 -15.39
N ILE A 164 -22.16 -17.61 -15.40
CA ILE A 164 -21.37 -17.29 -16.60
C ILE A 164 -20.30 -18.39 -16.83
N PRO A 165 -20.18 -18.99 -18.04
CA PRO A 165 -19.19 -20.03 -18.30
C PRO A 165 -17.79 -19.44 -18.53
N VAL A 166 -16.82 -19.94 -17.78
CA VAL A 166 -15.39 -19.64 -17.94
C VAL A 166 -14.88 -20.29 -19.24
N LEU A 167 -14.51 -19.46 -20.22
CA LEU A 167 -13.78 -19.88 -21.42
C LEU A 167 -12.41 -20.46 -21.03
N GLN A 168 -12.22 -21.76 -21.29
CA GLN A 168 -10.92 -22.42 -21.17
C GLN A 168 -9.97 -21.88 -22.24
N THR A 169 -9.05 -20.99 -21.86
CA THR A 169 -7.89 -20.67 -22.67
C THR A 169 -6.78 -21.67 -22.35
N THR A 170 -6.38 -22.45 -23.35
CA THR A 170 -5.24 -23.37 -23.24
C THR A 170 -3.95 -22.56 -23.06
N ARG A 171 -3.31 -22.68 -21.88
CA ARG A 171 -2.00 -22.07 -21.61
C ARG A 171 -0.94 -22.60 -22.60
N PRO A 172 -0.21 -21.74 -23.32
CA PRO A 172 0.93 -22.19 -24.11
C PRO A 172 2.08 -22.62 -23.18
N GLN A 173 2.61 -23.81 -23.42
CA GLN A 173 3.64 -24.49 -22.61
C GLN A 173 5.00 -23.75 -22.53
N LYS A 174 5.18 -22.62 -23.22
CA LYS A 174 6.44 -21.85 -23.25
C LYS A 174 6.74 -21.06 -21.97
N LYS A 175 5.75 -20.78 -21.10
CA LYS A 175 5.97 -19.97 -19.88
C LYS A 175 6.79 -20.69 -18.80
N ASP A 176 6.80 -22.03 -18.79
CA ASP A 176 7.45 -22.81 -17.72
C ASP A 176 8.98 -22.93 -17.90
N GLU A 177 9.50 -22.82 -19.12
CA GLU A 177 10.96 -22.79 -19.36
C GLU A 177 11.59 -21.47 -18.92
N SER A 178 10.90 -20.35 -19.15
CA SER A 178 11.36 -19.02 -18.73
C SER A 178 11.43 -18.89 -17.20
N LEU A 179 10.44 -19.47 -16.51
CA LEU A 179 10.39 -19.55 -15.05
C LEU A 179 11.43 -20.50 -14.45
N LYS A 180 11.87 -21.53 -15.19
CA LYS A 180 13.00 -22.37 -14.81
C LYS A 180 14.33 -21.64 -14.96
N LEU A 181 14.49 -20.83 -16.00
CA LEU A 181 15.69 -20.01 -16.21
C LEU A 181 15.85 -18.92 -15.11
N LEU A 182 14.73 -18.34 -14.65
CA LEU A 182 14.68 -17.39 -13.53
C LEU A 182 14.95 -18.04 -12.15
N ARG A 183 14.85 -19.37 -12.05
CA ARG A 183 15.07 -20.14 -10.81
C ARG A 183 16.46 -20.76 -10.70
N ASP A 184 17.32 -20.57 -11.69
CA ASP A 184 18.70 -21.01 -11.61
C ASP A 184 19.49 -20.05 -10.71
N GLU A 185 19.71 -20.46 -9.45
CA GLU A 185 20.41 -19.68 -8.43
C GLU A 185 21.85 -19.29 -8.83
N SER A 186 22.43 -19.99 -9.83
CA SER A 186 23.75 -19.66 -10.37
C SER A 186 23.73 -18.50 -11.37
N VAL A 187 22.62 -18.31 -12.11
CA VAL A 187 22.39 -17.17 -13.02
C VAL A 187 21.87 -15.95 -12.25
N ASN A 188 21.05 -16.18 -11.22
CA ASN A 188 20.49 -15.15 -10.36
C ASN A 188 21.56 -14.42 -9.52
N LYS A 189 22.74 -15.01 -9.35
CA LYS A 189 23.88 -14.36 -8.66
C LYS A 189 24.60 -13.32 -9.51
N MET A 190 24.33 -13.27 -10.83
CA MET A 190 25.05 -12.40 -11.78
C MET A 190 24.15 -11.36 -12.44
N PHE A 191 22.83 -11.58 -12.49
CA PHE A 191 21.90 -10.62 -13.09
C PHE A 191 21.54 -9.51 -12.12
N ARG A 192 22.04 -8.30 -12.40
CA ARG A 192 21.71 -7.08 -11.67
C ARG A 192 20.85 -6.21 -12.60
N PRO A 193 19.55 -6.01 -12.31
CA PRO A 193 18.68 -5.29 -13.23
C PRO A 193 18.92 -3.78 -13.18
N ARG A 194 18.78 -3.10 -14.31
CA ARG A 194 18.69 -1.65 -14.44
C ARG A 194 17.24 -1.22 -14.31
N ILE A 195 16.97 -0.29 -13.40
CA ILE A 195 15.62 0.10 -13.01
C ILE A 195 15.34 1.53 -13.43
N LEU A 196 14.13 1.78 -13.96
CA LEU A 196 13.55 3.10 -14.04
C LEU A 196 12.42 3.22 -13.02
N ASP A 197 12.54 4.14 -12.08
CA ASP A 197 11.55 4.43 -11.04
C ASP A 197 10.82 5.74 -11.39
N LEU A 198 9.61 5.60 -11.95
CA LEU A 198 8.77 6.71 -12.40
C LEU A 198 7.92 7.25 -11.25
N ALA A 199 7.88 8.58 -11.12
CA ALA A 199 7.22 9.28 -10.03
C ALA A 199 7.70 8.75 -8.66
N CYS A 200 9.02 8.68 -8.51
CA CYS A 200 9.70 8.04 -7.38
C CYS A 200 9.47 8.72 -6.03
N GLY A 201 8.89 9.92 -6.03
CA GLY A 201 8.61 10.72 -4.86
C GLY A 201 9.86 10.98 -4.03
N LYS A 202 9.74 10.78 -2.72
CA LYS A 202 10.82 11.02 -1.74
C LYS A 202 11.78 9.81 -1.60
N GLY A 203 11.79 8.91 -2.58
CA GLY A 203 12.63 7.71 -2.59
C GLY A 203 12.21 6.63 -1.59
N GLY A 204 10.93 6.28 -1.54
CA GLY A 204 10.40 5.21 -0.67
C GLY A 204 10.91 3.81 -1.02
N ASP A 205 11.33 3.61 -2.27
CA ASP A 205 11.72 2.31 -2.81
C ASP A 205 13.23 2.08 -2.88
N LEU A 206 14.05 3.09 -2.53
CA LEU A 206 15.53 3.01 -2.52
C LEU A 206 16.06 1.77 -1.78
N ARG A 207 15.51 1.47 -0.59
CA ARG A 207 15.91 0.28 0.18
C ARG A 207 15.52 -1.02 -0.51
N LYS A 208 14.40 -1.05 -1.23
CA LYS A 208 13.95 -2.21 -1.99
C LYS A 208 14.91 -2.48 -3.14
N TRP A 209 15.31 -1.43 -3.86
CA TRP A 209 16.33 -1.51 -4.92
C TRP A 209 17.69 -1.99 -4.39
N LYS A 210 18.10 -1.56 -3.19
CA LYS A 210 19.30 -2.09 -2.52
C LYS A 210 19.20 -3.60 -2.29
N ILE A 211 18.10 -4.06 -1.67
CA ILE A 211 17.88 -5.48 -1.35
C ILE A 211 17.87 -6.33 -2.62
N ALA A 212 17.31 -5.79 -3.71
CA ALA A 212 17.29 -6.45 -5.02
C ALA A 212 18.65 -6.48 -5.72
N ASN A 213 19.70 -5.86 -5.15
CA ASN A 213 21.05 -5.80 -5.72
C ASN A 213 21.07 -5.31 -7.18
N VAL A 214 20.30 -4.26 -7.46
CA VAL A 214 20.17 -3.66 -8.80
C VAL A 214 21.52 -3.16 -9.32
N ASP A 215 21.66 -3.08 -10.65
CA ASP A 215 22.87 -2.57 -11.30
C ASP A 215 22.93 -1.04 -11.19
N SER A 216 21.84 -0.38 -11.55
CA SER A 216 21.66 1.07 -11.52
C SER A 216 20.18 1.43 -11.49
N VAL A 217 19.87 2.64 -11.02
CA VAL A 217 18.49 3.16 -10.94
C VAL A 217 18.44 4.57 -11.53
N VAL A 218 17.46 4.84 -12.39
CA VAL A 218 17.06 6.20 -12.75
C VAL A 218 15.78 6.52 -12.01
N MET A 219 15.76 7.62 -11.26
CA MET A 219 14.63 8.06 -10.46
C MET A 219 14.09 9.37 -11.03
N ALA A 220 12.87 9.33 -11.56
CA ALA A 220 12.24 10.48 -12.18
C ALA A 220 11.05 10.97 -11.34
N ASP A 221 10.89 12.29 -11.21
CA ASP A 221 9.74 12.88 -10.54
C ASP A 221 9.48 14.31 -11.03
N VAL A 222 8.21 14.73 -10.96
CA VAL A 222 7.76 16.08 -11.33
C VAL A 222 8.09 17.10 -10.24
N ALA A 223 8.22 16.68 -8.98
CA ALA A 223 8.50 17.56 -7.87
C ALA A 223 10.00 17.57 -7.52
N GLN A 224 10.69 18.65 -7.89
CA GLN A 224 12.11 18.84 -7.55
C GLN A 224 12.41 18.70 -6.04
N VAL A 225 11.48 19.13 -5.18
CA VAL A 225 11.60 18.97 -3.71
C VAL A 225 11.63 17.50 -3.31
N SER A 226 10.80 16.67 -3.93
CA SER A 226 10.77 15.22 -3.69
C SER A 226 12.08 14.57 -4.12
N LEU A 227 12.64 14.95 -5.27
CA LEU A 227 13.95 14.47 -5.74
C LEU A 227 15.09 14.87 -4.81
N ASN A 228 15.10 16.10 -4.30
CA ASN A 228 16.11 16.52 -3.33
C ASN A 228 16.07 15.66 -2.07
N GLN A 229 14.86 15.37 -1.56
CA GLN A 229 14.68 14.49 -0.40
C GLN A 229 15.05 13.03 -0.70
N ALA A 230 14.75 12.53 -1.90
CA ALA A 230 15.16 11.20 -2.34
C ALA A 230 16.70 11.10 -2.43
N LYS A 231 17.36 12.15 -2.92
CA LYS A 231 18.81 12.25 -2.99
C LYS A 231 19.45 12.27 -1.60
N GLU A 232 18.95 13.09 -0.68
CA GLU A 232 19.40 13.10 0.72
C GLU A 232 19.29 11.71 1.36
N ARG A 233 18.16 11.02 1.15
CA ARG A 233 17.94 9.66 1.63
C ARG A 233 18.93 8.66 1.03
N TYR A 234 19.20 8.76 -0.28
CA TYR A 234 20.19 7.93 -0.95
C TYR A 234 21.60 8.18 -0.41
N ASP A 235 21.99 9.44 -0.21
CA ASP A 235 23.31 9.82 0.31
C ASP A 235 23.50 9.30 1.76
N GLU A 236 22.48 9.40 2.60
CA GLU A 236 22.49 8.83 3.95
C GLU A 236 22.64 7.30 3.93
N MET A 237 21.97 6.63 2.98
CA MET A 237 22.12 5.18 2.79
C MET A 237 23.55 4.87 2.35
N ALA A 238 24.08 5.56 1.35
CA ALA A 238 25.42 5.34 0.82
C ALA A 238 26.52 5.53 1.86
N GLN A 239 26.38 6.50 2.78
CA GLN A 239 27.34 6.73 3.87
C GLN A 239 27.44 5.55 4.86
N ARG A 240 26.39 4.74 4.99
CA ARG A 240 26.36 3.59 5.91
C ARG A 240 26.96 2.33 5.29
N GLU A 241 27.14 2.31 3.96
CA GLU A 241 27.55 1.11 3.23
C GLU A 241 29.04 1.13 2.90
N ARG A 242 29.77 0.11 3.37
CA ARG A 242 31.22 0.00 3.13
C ARG A 242 31.59 -0.29 1.68
N ASN A 243 30.70 -0.98 0.94
CA ASN A 243 30.97 -1.44 -0.43
C ASN A 243 30.30 -0.55 -1.51
N GLY A 244 29.79 0.62 -1.12
CA GLY A 244 29.05 1.51 -2.01
C GLY A 244 27.63 1.02 -2.32
N LEU A 245 26.82 1.92 -2.90
CA LEU A 245 25.46 1.63 -3.37
C LEU A 245 25.43 1.49 -4.90
N PHE A 246 24.30 1.01 -5.42
CA PHE A 246 24.03 1.08 -6.86
C PHE A 246 24.05 2.54 -7.33
N PRO A 247 24.64 2.87 -8.50
CA PRO A 247 24.55 4.20 -9.07
C PRO A 247 23.11 4.65 -9.28
N VAL A 248 22.83 5.90 -8.97
CA VAL A 248 21.51 6.53 -9.16
C VAL A 248 21.62 7.81 -9.98
N GLU A 249 20.69 8.01 -10.92
CA GLU A 249 20.46 9.26 -11.62
C GLU A 249 19.11 9.84 -11.19
N PHE A 250 19.08 11.12 -10.81
CA PHE A 250 17.83 11.82 -10.47
C PHE A 250 17.44 12.76 -11.62
N VAL A 251 16.24 12.57 -12.15
CA VAL A 251 15.75 13.31 -13.33
C VAL A 251 14.49 14.10 -12.97
N HIS A 252 14.58 15.42 -13.05
CA HIS A 252 13.42 16.29 -12.87
C HIS A 252 12.64 16.42 -14.17
N ALA A 253 11.45 15.81 -14.22
CA ALA A 253 10.62 15.78 -15.40
C ALA A 253 9.15 15.54 -15.08
N ASP A 254 8.27 16.26 -15.78
CA ASP A 254 6.87 15.87 -15.90
C ASP A 254 6.78 14.70 -16.90
N CYS A 255 6.70 13.47 -16.37
CA CYS A 255 6.64 12.26 -17.17
C CYS A 255 5.38 12.17 -18.06
N SER A 256 4.37 13.01 -17.84
CA SER A 256 3.17 13.09 -18.68
C SER A 256 3.31 14.08 -19.85
N LYS A 257 4.30 14.98 -19.84
CA LYS A 257 4.42 16.04 -20.86
C LYS A 257 5.77 16.10 -21.55
N GLU A 258 6.80 15.57 -20.91
CA GLU A 258 8.18 15.66 -21.38
C GLU A 258 8.70 14.28 -21.77
N SER A 259 9.58 14.22 -22.78
CA SER A 259 10.29 12.98 -23.09
C SER A 259 11.39 12.73 -22.06
N LEU A 260 11.24 11.69 -21.25
CA LEU A 260 12.21 11.33 -20.23
C LEU A 260 13.53 10.88 -20.86
N LYS A 261 13.44 10.17 -21.99
CA LYS A 261 14.59 9.71 -22.78
C LYS A 261 15.54 10.84 -23.17
N ALA A 262 15.02 12.03 -23.47
CA ALA A 262 15.83 13.19 -23.84
C ALA A 262 16.55 13.84 -22.64
N LYS A 263 16.10 13.57 -21.41
CA LYS A 263 16.66 14.13 -20.18
C LYS A 263 17.66 13.19 -19.48
N MET A 264 17.60 11.90 -19.77
CA MET A 264 18.48 10.88 -19.19
C MET A 264 19.89 10.93 -19.80
N VAL A 265 20.91 10.72 -18.99
CA VAL A 265 22.30 10.65 -19.45
C VAL A 265 22.56 9.28 -20.10
N GLY A 266 23.03 9.28 -21.35
CA GLY A 266 23.47 8.07 -22.05
C GLY A 266 22.36 7.12 -22.52
N VAL A 267 21.09 7.44 -22.22
CA VAL A 267 19.89 6.71 -22.66
C VAL A 267 19.98 5.19 -22.42
N PRO A 268 19.98 4.74 -21.14
CA PRO A 268 20.05 3.32 -20.83
C PRO A 268 18.78 2.58 -21.26
N GLU A 269 18.94 1.30 -21.57
CA GLU A 269 17.81 0.36 -21.64
C GLU A 269 17.54 -0.19 -20.23
N PHE A 270 16.27 -0.32 -19.87
CA PHE A 270 15.86 -0.83 -18.56
C PHE A 270 15.34 -2.25 -18.64
N ASP A 271 15.58 -3.00 -17.57
CA ASP A 271 15.07 -4.35 -17.38
C ASP A 271 13.70 -4.32 -16.68
N LEU A 272 13.49 -3.31 -15.85
CA LEU A 272 12.26 -3.09 -15.09
C LEU A 272 11.96 -1.60 -15.01
N VAL A 273 10.72 -1.24 -15.28
CA VAL A 273 10.16 0.09 -15.02
C VAL A 273 9.13 -0.07 -13.92
N SER A 274 9.28 0.72 -12.86
CA SER A 274 8.38 0.76 -11.70
C SER A 274 7.61 2.08 -11.69
N CYS A 275 6.29 2.02 -11.53
CA CYS A 275 5.43 3.19 -11.32
C CYS A 275 4.44 2.90 -10.18
N GLN A 276 4.79 3.28 -8.96
CA GLN A 276 3.96 3.00 -7.79
C GLN A 276 3.08 4.21 -7.47
N PHE A 277 1.77 4.00 -7.44
CA PHE A 277 0.76 4.99 -7.04
C PHE A 277 0.82 6.32 -7.81
N ALA A 278 1.11 6.29 -9.12
CA ALA A 278 1.27 7.52 -9.90
C ALA A 278 0.66 7.53 -11.31
N LEU A 279 0.45 6.36 -11.93
CA LEU A 279 0.01 6.31 -13.32
C LEU A 279 -1.33 7.02 -13.56
N HIS A 280 -2.26 6.94 -12.61
CA HIS A 280 -3.58 7.57 -12.67
C HIS A 280 -3.53 9.10 -12.80
N TYR A 281 -2.47 9.79 -12.34
CA TYR A 281 -2.36 11.25 -12.51
C TYR A 281 -2.23 11.68 -13.98
N SER A 282 -1.74 10.78 -14.85
CA SER A 282 -1.58 11.07 -16.28
C SER A 282 -2.88 10.99 -17.09
N PHE A 283 -3.96 10.44 -16.52
CA PHE A 283 -5.25 10.24 -17.20
C PHE A 283 -6.12 11.50 -17.25
N ILE A 284 -5.55 12.68 -17.06
CA ILE A 284 -6.22 13.97 -17.27
C ILE A 284 -6.69 14.15 -18.73
N ASP A 285 -5.87 13.70 -19.68
CA ASP A 285 -6.15 13.70 -21.11
C ASP A 285 -5.36 12.57 -21.81
N GLU A 286 -5.72 12.26 -23.05
CA GLU A 286 -5.11 11.17 -23.82
C GLU A 286 -3.63 11.41 -24.14
N GLU A 287 -3.24 12.65 -24.44
CA GLU A 287 -1.86 13.00 -24.80
C GLU A 287 -0.92 12.79 -23.60
N SER A 288 -1.37 13.22 -22.43
CA SER A 288 -0.68 13.04 -21.16
C SER A 288 -0.49 11.55 -20.81
N ALA A 289 -1.54 10.74 -20.91
CA ALA A 289 -1.50 9.31 -20.63
C ALA A 289 -0.58 8.55 -21.63
N ARG A 290 -0.69 8.88 -22.92
CA ARG A 290 0.17 8.28 -23.96
C ARG A 290 1.64 8.63 -23.78
N THR A 291 1.94 9.88 -23.43
CA THR A 291 3.31 10.31 -23.16
C THR A 291 3.90 9.61 -21.95
N PHE A 292 3.11 9.46 -20.87
CA PHE A 292 3.53 8.72 -19.68
C PHE A 292 3.82 7.25 -19.98
N LEU A 293 2.90 6.55 -20.66
CA LEU A 293 3.08 5.15 -21.06
C LEU A 293 4.25 4.97 -22.05
N ARG A 294 4.44 5.93 -22.96
CA ARG A 294 5.60 5.94 -23.86
C ARG A 294 6.90 6.05 -23.06
N ASN A 295 7.00 6.98 -22.12
CA ASN A 295 8.18 7.10 -21.25
C ASN A 295 8.44 5.81 -20.45
N ALA A 296 7.38 5.13 -20.01
CA ALA A 296 7.47 3.87 -19.28
C ALA A 296 7.90 2.68 -20.13
N THR A 297 7.73 2.72 -21.45
CA THR A 297 7.93 1.54 -22.31
C THR A 297 9.02 1.73 -23.37
N GLU A 298 9.31 2.96 -23.81
CA GLU A 298 10.22 3.22 -24.94
C GLU A 298 11.70 2.89 -24.65
N THR A 299 12.05 2.77 -23.38
CA THR A 299 13.40 2.40 -22.91
C THR A 299 13.44 1.00 -22.29
N LEU A 300 12.33 0.25 -22.29
CA LEU A 300 12.33 -1.15 -21.88
C LEU A 300 12.99 -2.02 -22.93
N ARG A 301 13.93 -2.86 -22.50
CA ARG A 301 14.49 -3.88 -23.39
C ARG A 301 13.42 -4.93 -23.73
N PRO A 302 13.58 -5.68 -24.84
CA PRO A 302 12.75 -6.86 -25.10
C PRO A 302 12.78 -7.84 -23.92
N GLY A 303 11.59 -8.19 -23.40
CA GLY A 303 11.44 -9.04 -22.22
C GLY A 303 11.62 -8.33 -20.87
N GLY A 304 11.79 -7.01 -20.85
CA GLY A 304 11.66 -6.20 -19.66
C GLY A 304 10.21 -6.09 -19.19
N PHE A 305 10.02 -5.61 -17.96
CA PHE A 305 8.69 -5.50 -17.35
C PHE A 305 8.35 -4.06 -17.00
N PHE A 306 7.11 -3.67 -17.24
CA PHE A 306 6.51 -2.49 -16.63
C PHE A 306 5.61 -2.96 -15.49
N ILE A 307 5.89 -2.51 -14.27
CA ILE A 307 5.11 -2.84 -13.08
C ILE A 307 4.61 -1.55 -12.42
N GLY A 308 3.45 -1.63 -11.78
CA GLY A 308 2.92 -0.49 -11.05
C GLY A 308 1.71 -0.84 -10.19
N THR A 309 1.28 0.15 -9.41
CA THR A 309 0.05 0.09 -8.62
C THR A 309 -0.89 1.19 -9.06
N LEU A 310 -2.16 0.84 -9.23
CA LEU A 310 -3.19 1.72 -9.75
C LEU A 310 -4.48 1.54 -8.92
N PRO A 311 -5.21 2.63 -8.62
CA PRO A 311 -6.57 2.52 -8.11
C PRO A 311 -7.46 1.75 -9.10
N ASP A 312 -8.27 0.83 -8.59
CA ASP A 312 -9.21 0.07 -9.40
C ASP A 312 -10.39 0.97 -9.79
N ALA A 313 -10.45 1.33 -11.07
CA ALA A 313 -11.48 2.22 -11.60
C ALA A 313 -12.89 1.64 -11.47
N ASP A 314 -13.07 0.34 -11.69
CA ASP A 314 -14.37 -0.32 -11.57
C ASP A 314 -14.85 -0.29 -10.11
N ARG A 315 -13.92 -0.52 -9.18
CA ARG A 315 -14.21 -0.44 -7.74
C ARG A 315 -14.59 0.96 -7.30
N ILE A 316 -13.89 1.99 -7.80
CA ILE A 316 -14.20 3.39 -7.49
C ILE A 316 -15.59 3.76 -8.04
N VAL A 317 -15.86 3.45 -9.30
CA VAL A 317 -17.14 3.77 -9.95
C VAL A 317 -18.30 3.02 -9.26
N TRP A 318 -18.13 1.73 -8.95
CA TRP A 318 -19.10 0.98 -8.17
C TRP A 318 -19.38 1.65 -6.83
N SER A 319 -18.33 2.00 -6.07
CA SER A 319 -18.48 2.62 -4.77
C SER A 319 -19.14 4.00 -4.84
N ALA A 320 -18.80 4.79 -5.86
CA ALA A 320 -19.39 6.11 -6.07
C ALA A 320 -20.88 5.99 -6.43
N ARG A 321 -21.29 5.01 -7.24
CA ARG A 321 -22.71 4.78 -7.59
C ARG A 321 -23.55 4.38 -6.38
N GLU A 322 -23.03 3.50 -5.52
CA GLU A 322 -23.73 3.03 -4.32
C GLU A 322 -23.87 4.10 -3.22
N ASN A 323 -22.98 5.09 -3.20
CA ASN A 323 -22.90 6.09 -2.13
C ASN A 323 -23.14 7.53 -2.62
N ASP A 324 -23.96 7.72 -3.66
CA ASP A 324 -24.29 9.04 -4.23
C ASP A 324 -23.05 9.91 -4.50
N GLY A 325 -22.01 9.33 -5.09
CA GLY A 325 -20.78 10.00 -5.51
C GLY A 325 -19.68 10.10 -4.45
N GLU A 326 -19.92 9.73 -3.18
CA GLU A 326 -18.92 9.85 -2.12
C GLU A 326 -18.91 8.64 -1.18
N PHE A 327 -17.77 7.94 -1.14
CA PHE A 327 -17.49 6.91 -0.14
C PHE A 327 -16.58 7.47 0.95
N ARG A 328 -16.88 7.18 2.21
CA ARG A 328 -16.04 7.59 3.34
C ARG A 328 -16.07 6.56 4.46
N ASN A 329 -14.91 6.31 5.04
CA ASN A 329 -14.76 5.57 6.30
C ASN A 329 -13.79 6.31 7.24
N GLU A 330 -13.34 5.64 8.30
CA GLU A 330 -12.41 6.21 9.29
C GLU A 330 -10.99 6.47 8.76
N VAL A 331 -10.62 5.86 7.63
CA VAL A 331 -9.25 5.83 7.09
C VAL A 331 -9.13 6.68 5.81
N CYS A 332 -10.08 6.54 4.89
CA CYS A 332 -10.06 7.22 3.60
C CYS A 332 -11.44 7.74 3.18
N SER A 333 -11.42 8.71 2.27
CA SER A 333 -12.61 9.09 1.51
C SER A 333 -12.29 9.23 0.02
N VAL A 334 -13.25 8.80 -0.80
CA VAL A 334 -13.23 8.83 -2.25
C VAL A 334 -14.46 9.60 -2.70
N ARG A 335 -14.28 10.73 -3.38
CA ARG A 335 -15.37 11.53 -3.91
C ARG A 335 -15.21 11.72 -5.42
N TYR A 336 -16.16 11.24 -6.19
CA TYR A 336 -16.19 11.49 -7.64
C TYR A 336 -16.65 12.93 -7.90
N GLU A 337 -15.97 13.66 -8.79
CA GLU A 337 -16.25 15.09 -9.00
C GLU A 337 -17.61 15.31 -9.68
N ASN A 338 -17.84 14.70 -10.85
CA ASN A 338 -19.04 14.94 -11.65
C ASN A 338 -20.04 13.78 -11.55
N LYS A 339 -21.04 13.89 -10.67
CA LYS A 339 -22.04 12.83 -10.48
C LYS A 339 -22.85 12.52 -11.73
N GLU A 340 -23.03 13.48 -12.65
CA GLU A 340 -23.80 13.27 -13.89
C GLU A 340 -23.10 12.28 -14.84
N GLU A 341 -21.77 12.24 -14.79
CA GLU A 341 -20.95 11.34 -15.60
C GLU A 341 -20.85 9.93 -15.01
N LEU A 342 -21.29 9.69 -13.77
CA LEU A 342 -21.16 8.36 -13.13
C LEU A 342 -21.88 7.25 -13.89
N ALA A 343 -22.91 7.56 -14.68
CA ALA A 343 -23.57 6.58 -15.54
C ALA A 343 -22.60 6.04 -16.61
N GLN A 344 -21.76 6.90 -17.17
CA GLN A 344 -20.75 6.56 -18.17
C GLN A 344 -19.54 7.50 -18.03
N PRO A 345 -18.58 7.19 -17.14
CA PRO A 345 -17.42 8.03 -16.92
C PRO A 345 -16.60 8.20 -18.21
N PRO A 346 -16.04 9.39 -18.47
CA PRO A 346 -15.17 9.57 -19.62
C PRO A 346 -13.88 8.75 -19.46
N LEU A 347 -13.32 8.29 -20.57
CA LEU A 347 -12.09 7.49 -20.58
C LEU A 347 -10.85 8.25 -20.08
N PHE A 348 -10.86 9.57 -20.26
CA PHE A 348 -9.84 10.50 -19.79
C PHE A 348 -10.54 11.69 -19.12
N GLY A 349 -9.90 12.30 -18.13
CA GLY A 349 -10.42 13.46 -17.41
C GLY A 349 -11.46 13.14 -16.34
N ALA A 350 -11.79 11.87 -16.12
CA ALA A 350 -12.71 11.42 -15.06
C ALA A 350 -12.08 11.63 -13.67
N MET A 351 -12.29 12.82 -13.09
CA MET A 351 -11.63 13.23 -11.86
C MET A 351 -12.35 12.70 -10.61
N PHE A 352 -11.55 12.23 -9.66
CA PHE A 352 -12.00 11.92 -8.31
C PHE A 352 -11.00 12.47 -7.27
N HIS A 353 -11.50 12.73 -6.07
CA HIS A 353 -10.70 13.15 -4.93
C HIS A 353 -10.49 11.96 -4.03
N PHE A 354 -9.22 11.61 -3.81
CA PHE A 354 -8.82 10.64 -2.81
C PHE A 354 -8.19 11.35 -1.62
N THR A 355 -8.62 10.95 -0.42
CA THR A 355 -8.03 11.43 0.82
C THR A 355 -7.69 10.23 1.69
N LEU A 356 -6.49 10.25 2.24
CA LEU A 356 -5.97 9.28 3.19
C LEU A 356 -5.34 10.07 4.33
N ASP A 357 -6.04 10.15 5.47
CA ASP A 357 -5.69 11.00 6.60
C ASP A 357 -5.24 12.42 6.15
N SER A 358 -4.05 12.87 6.59
CA SER A 358 -3.44 14.14 6.23
C SER A 358 -2.34 14.00 5.15
N GLN A 359 -2.23 12.86 4.48
CA GLN A 359 -1.07 12.55 3.62
C GLN A 359 -1.33 12.78 2.13
N VAL A 360 -2.57 12.65 1.67
CA VAL A 360 -2.92 12.77 0.24
C VAL A 360 -4.10 13.73 0.08
N ASN A 361 -3.90 14.75 -0.76
CA ASN A 361 -4.92 15.72 -1.15
C ASN A 361 -4.63 16.27 -2.55
N CYS A 362 -4.47 15.37 -3.52
CA CYS A 362 -4.27 15.72 -4.92
C CYS A 362 -5.45 15.18 -5.74
N PRO A 363 -5.90 15.90 -6.78
CA PRO A 363 -6.89 15.36 -7.71
C PRO A 363 -6.28 14.17 -8.47
N GLU A 364 -7.04 13.08 -8.54
CA GLU A 364 -6.69 11.86 -9.26
C GLU A 364 -7.68 11.64 -10.42
N PHE A 365 -7.29 10.84 -11.42
CA PHE A 365 -8.13 10.53 -12.57
C PHE A 365 -8.36 9.01 -12.69
N LEU A 366 -9.57 8.60 -13.06
CA LEU A 366 -9.84 7.19 -13.30
C LEU A 366 -9.00 6.69 -14.47
N ALA A 367 -8.25 5.62 -14.20
CA ALA A 367 -7.49 4.91 -15.21
C ALA A 367 -8.12 3.53 -15.41
N TYR A 368 -9.01 3.43 -16.39
CA TYR A 368 -9.70 2.18 -16.71
C TYR A 368 -8.71 1.15 -17.26
N PHE A 369 -8.47 0.05 -16.52
CA PHE A 369 -7.37 -0.87 -16.82
C PHE A 369 -7.38 -1.45 -18.25
N PRO A 370 -8.53 -1.86 -18.82
CA PRO A 370 -8.60 -2.30 -20.22
C PRO A 370 -8.27 -1.23 -21.26
N LEU A 371 -8.32 0.06 -20.90
CA LEU A 371 -7.80 1.15 -21.73
C LEU A 371 -6.28 1.28 -21.61
N VAL A 372 -5.73 1.05 -20.41
CA VAL A 372 -4.27 1.06 -20.17
C VAL A 372 -3.57 -0.06 -20.97
N GLU A 373 -4.24 -1.20 -21.17
CA GLU A 373 -3.69 -2.33 -21.92
C GLU A 373 -3.67 -2.14 -23.45
N GLN A 374 -4.34 -1.13 -23.99
CA GLN A 374 -4.39 -0.82 -25.43
C GLN A 374 -3.21 0.06 -25.87
#